data_AF-A0A972Y3E9-F1
#
_entry.id   AF-A0A972Y3E9-F1
#
_cell.length_a   1.000
_cell.length_b   1.000
_cell.length_c   1.000
_cell.angle_alpha   90.00
_cell.angle_beta   90.00
_cell.angle_gamma   90.00
#
_symmetry.space_group_name_H-M   'P 1'
#
loop_
_entity.id
_entity.type
_entity.pdbx_description
1 polymer ?
#
loop_
_entity_poly.entity_id
_entity_poly.type
_entity_poly.pdbx_seq_one_letter_code
_entity_poly.pdbx_strand_id
1 'polypeptide(L)'
;MYKIFYLSVVFLFISYNVFSRQTNQIITNTSSMTQKEFNSQKAQLELEQLQLENEIKKAELEAAQNHQEKKEIFNPILLSIIGGIITIFTGLILKHYENNAALLLEDKKSQSALLVQAAETKNYDDFVNLLDAFSSGGFIEIDSTTIEDFKKKRLRSDFKAQQTRLYYETTSVVSFLTVSTDFKSELFQEKLARFWQLYWVELSAVESEEVEIAMVSFGNVLEELDKGNYKNYSQLKHKLRAKGLKIAQVIKASLNK
;
A
#
# COMPACT_ATOMS: atom_id res chain seq x y z
N MET A 1 -25.09 -0.72 -7.49
CA MET A 1 -24.70 0.63 -7.97
C MET A 1 -23.56 0.64 -9.00
N TYR A 2 -22.53 -0.21 -8.90
CA TYR A 2 -21.38 -0.19 -9.83
C TYR A 2 -21.66 -0.49 -11.31
N LYS A 3 -22.75 -1.22 -11.64
CA LYS A 3 -23.08 -1.56 -13.05
C LYS A 3 -23.56 -0.37 -13.89
N ILE A 4 -24.17 0.66 -13.28
CA ILE A 4 -24.70 1.82 -14.02
C ILE A 4 -23.55 2.80 -14.36
N PHE A 5 -22.56 2.93 -13.46
CA PHE A 5 -21.40 3.80 -13.67
C PHE A 5 -20.48 3.28 -14.79
N TYR A 6 -20.36 1.96 -14.95
CA TYR A 6 -19.55 1.37 -16.01
C TYR A 6 -20.16 1.59 -17.41
N LEU A 7 -21.49 1.58 -17.53
CA LEU A 7 -22.16 1.82 -18.82
C LEU A 7 -22.01 3.28 -19.30
N SER A 8 -22.05 4.29 -18.41
CA SER A 8 -21.93 5.68 -18.84
C SER A 8 -20.52 6.04 -19.31
N VAL A 9 -19.49 5.46 -18.68
CA VAL A 9 -18.09 5.67 -19.07
C VAL A 9 -17.78 5.01 -20.41
N VAL A 10 -18.30 3.80 -20.65
CA VAL A 10 -18.14 3.12 -21.95
C VAL A 10 -18.86 3.88 -23.06
N PHE A 11 -20.05 4.44 -22.80
CA PHE A 11 -20.77 5.22 -23.80
C PHE A 11 -20.03 6.51 -24.19
N LEU A 12 -19.47 7.24 -23.22
CA LEU A 12 -18.65 8.43 -23.48
C LEU A 12 -17.38 8.11 -24.26
N PHE A 13 -16.74 6.96 -24.00
CA PHE A 13 -15.51 6.56 -24.69
C PHE A 13 -15.75 6.14 -26.14
N ILE A 14 -16.90 5.53 -26.43
CA ILE A 14 -17.33 5.19 -27.80
C ILE A 14 -17.69 6.45 -28.57
N SER A 15 -18.45 7.39 -27.98
CA SER A 15 -18.80 8.65 -28.63
C SER A 15 -17.58 9.51 -28.98
N TYR A 16 -16.58 9.55 -28.09
CA TYR A 16 -15.35 10.32 -28.34
C TYR A 16 -14.51 9.73 -29.50
N ASN A 17 -14.38 8.40 -29.57
CA ASN A 17 -13.62 7.75 -30.66
C ASN A 17 -14.30 7.84 -32.03
N VAL A 18 -15.64 7.81 -32.07
CA VAL A 18 -16.38 7.99 -33.34
C VAL A 18 -16.21 9.43 -33.84
N PHE A 19 -16.29 10.41 -32.96
CA PHE A 19 -16.11 11.81 -33.31
C PHE A 19 -14.68 12.12 -33.79
N SER A 20 -13.65 11.57 -33.14
CA SER A 20 -12.25 11.83 -33.53
C SER A 20 -11.86 11.17 -34.87
N ARG A 21 -12.54 10.10 -35.29
CA ARG A 21 -12.30 9.47 -36.59
C ARG A 21 -12.92 10.25 -37.75
N GLN A 22 -14.06 10.91 -37.53
CA GLN A 22 -14.68 11.74 -38.57
C GLN A 22 -13.88 13.02 -38.85
N THR A 23 -13.30 13.66 -37.83
CA THR A 23 -12.53 14.90 -38.03
C THR A 23 -11.22 14.67 -38.80
N ASN A 24 -10.57 13.53 -38.62
CA ASN A 24 -9.32 13.22 -39.34
C ASN A 24 -9.51 12.84 -40.83
N GLN A 25 -10.69 12.36 -41.24
CA GLN A 25 -10.98 12.11 -42.66
C GLN A 25 -11.30 13.39 -43.44
N ILE A 26 -11.80 14.44 -42.79
CA ILE A 26 -12.15 15.71 -43.45
C ILE A 26 -10.88 16.53 -43.78
N ILE A 27 -9.82 16.39 -42.99
CA ILE A 27 -8.58 17.19 -43.15
C ILE A 27 -7.68 16.68 -44.29
N THR A 28 -7.82 15.42 -44.72
CA THR A 28 -6.95 14.83 -45.75
C THR A 28 -7.46 14.96 -47.19
N ASN A 29 -8.72 15.39 -47.39
CA ASN A 29 -9.34 15.45 -48.72
C ASN A 29 -9.44 16.87 -49.34
N THR A 30 -8.89 17.91 -48.71
CA THR A 30 -9.07 19.31 -49.13
C THR A 30 -7.94 19.89 -50.01
N SER A 31 -7.04 19.07 -50.57
CA SER A 31 -5.87 19.59 -51.32
C SER A 31 -5.96 19.64 -52.85
N SER A 32 -7.13 19.46 -53.49
CA SER A 32 -7.25 19.78 -54.93
C SER A 32 -8.68 20.01 -55.44
N MET A 33 -9.56 20.61 -54.63
CA MET A 33 -10.92 20.89 -55.07
C MET A 33 -10.96 22.24 -55.81
N THR A 34 -11.47 22.26 -57.03
CA THR A 34 -11.48 23.47 -57.87
C THR A 34 -12.54 24.46 -57.37
N GLN A 35 -12.28 25.77 -57.50
CA GLN A 35 -13.18 26.85 -57.01
C GLN A 35 -14.63 26.68 -57.49
N LYS A 36 -14.83 26.09 -58.67
CA LYS A 36 -16.16 25.81 -59.24
C LYS A 36 -16.90 24.72 -58.49
N GLU A 37 -16.23 23.66 -58.07
CA GLU A 37 -16.82 22.58 -57.28
C GLU A 37 -17.16 23.07 -55.87
N PHE A 38 -16.32 23.93 -55.28
CA PHE A 38 -16.58 24.55 -53.98
C PHE A 38 -17.88 25.38 -54.00
N ASN A 39 -18.06 26.20 -55.04
CA ASN A 39 -19.27 27.00 -55.18
C ASN A 39 -20.53 26.13 -55.41
N SER A 40 -20.39 25.01 -56.13
CA SER A 40 -21.51 24.07 -56.33
C SER A 40 -21.90 23.33 -55.05
N GLN A 41 -20.92 22.90 -54.25
CA GLN A 41 -21.20 22.27 -52.95
C GLN A 41 -21.82 23.27 -51.96
N LYS A 42 -21.34 24.52 -51.96
CA LYS A 42 -21.91 25.56 -51.12
C LYS A 42 -23.40 25.80 -51.43
N ALA A 43 -23.77 25.85 -52.70
CA ALA A 43 -25.17 26.01 -53.10
C ALA A 43 -26.05 24.81 -52.71
N GLN A 44 -25.51 23.59 -52.76
CA GLN A 44 -26.23 22.39 -52.30
C GLN A 44 -26.46 22.41 -50.78
N LEU A 45 -25.44 22.78 -50.00
CA LEU A 45 -25.55 22.90 -48.55
C LEU A 45 -26.55 23.98 -48.11
N GLU A 46 -26.57 25.12 -48.81
CA GLU A 46 -27.55 26.18 -48.53
C GLU A 46 -29.00 25.72 -48.79
N LEU A 47 -29.22 24.91 -49.83
CA LEU A 47 -30.54 24.36 -50.13
C LEU A 47 -30.99 23.32 -49.09
N GLU A 48 -30.07 22.47 -48.62
CA GLU A 48 -30.33 21.48 -47.58
C GLU A 48 -30.62 22.14 -46.22
N GLN A 49 -29.89 23.20 -45.86
CA GLN A 49 -30.16 23.99 -44.66
C GLN A 49 -31.57 24.60 -44.68
N LEU A 50 -32.00 25.12 -45.83
CA LEU A 50 -33.36 25.65 -46.00
C LEU A 50 -34.43 24.57 -45.85
N GLN A 51 -34.18 23.35 -46.31
CA GLN A 51 -35.13 22.24 -46.14
C GLN A 51 -35.26 21.84 -44.67
N LEU A 52 -34.13 21.68 -43.97
CA LEU A 52 -34.10 21.37 -42.54
C LEU A 52 -34.77 22.45 -41.69
N GLU A 53 -34.55 23.73 -41.99
CA GLU A 53 -35.18 24.82 -41.25
C GLU A 53 -36.72 24.80 -41.41
N ASN A 54 -37.21 24.49 -42.61
CA ASN A 54 -38.65 24.35 -42.87
C ASN A 54 -39.24 23.13 -42.15
N GLU A 55 -38.51 22.01 -42.07
CA GLU A 55 -38.94 20.82 -41.32
C GLU A 55 -38.98 21.08 -39.80
N ILE A 56 -37.98 21.76 -39.25
CA ILE A 56 -37.95 22.15 -37.82
C ILE A 56 -39.12 23.08 -37.50
N LYS A 57 -39.35 24.11 -38.32
CA LYS A 57 -40.48 25.03 -38.14
C LYS A 57 -41.83 24.30 -38.19
N LYS A 58 -41.96 23.30 -39.06
CA LYS A 58 -43.17 22.47 -39.12
C LYS A 58 -43.33 21.60 -37.86
N ALA A 59 -42.26 20.98 -37.39
CA ALA A 59 -42.26 20.19 -36.16
C ALA A 59 -42.56 21.03 -34.91
N GLU A 60 -42.04 22.26 -34.83
CA GLU A 60 -42.34 23.21 -33.76
C GLU A 60 -43.82 23.64 -33.80
N LEU A 61 -44.37 23.88 -34.98
CA LEU A 61 -45.78 24.24 -35.15
C LEU A 61 -46.71 23.08 -34.72
N GLU A 62 -46.38 21.84 -35.10
CA GLU A 62 -47.12 20.63 -34.70
C GLU A 62 -47.00 20.36 -33.19
N ALA A 63 -45.83 20.60 -32.58
CA ALA A 63 -45.64 20.48 -31.14
C ALA A 63 -46.42 21.56 -30.36
N ALA A 64 -46.49 22.80 -30.89
CA ALA A 64 -47.25 23.88 -30.30
C ALA A 64 -48.78 23.62 -30.36
N GLN A 65 -49.27 23.04 -31.45
CA GLN A 65 -50.68 22.64 -31.58
C GLN A 65 -51.03 21.49 -30.62
N ASN A 66 -50.17 20.48 -30.51
CA ASN A 66 -50.33 19.38 -29.53
C ASN A 66 -50.29 19.86 -28.06
N HIS A 67 -49.61 20.97 -27.76
CA HIS A 67 -49.60 21.58 -26.44
C HIS A 67 -50.87 22.37 -26.10
N GLN A 68 -51.64 22.84 -27.10
CA GLN A 68 -52.93 23.50 -26.85
C GLN A 68 -54.05 22.50 -26.58
N GLU A 69 -54.03 21.30 -27.17
CA GLU A 69 -55.08 20.29 -26.96
C GLU A 69 -54.99 19.55 -25.60
N LYS A 70 -53.88 19.66 -24.86
CA LYS A 70 -53.68 18.96 -23.57
C LYS A 70 -53.92 19.80 -22.31
N LYS A 71 -54.71 20.88 -22.40
CA LYS A 71 -55.02 21.74 -21.24
C LYS A 71 -56.26 21.35 -20.41
N GLU A 72 -56.95 20.25 -20.71
CA GLU A 72 -58.22 19.93 -20.03
C GLU A 72 -58.15 18.88 -18.89
N ILE A 73 -56.97 18.43 -18.44
CA ILE A 73 -56.89 17.41 -17.35
C ILE A 73 -55.97 17.81 -16.18
N PHE A 74 -55.87 19.10 -15.87
CA PHE A 74 -55.18 19.55 -14.64
C PHE A 74 -56.15 20.17 -13.65
N ASN A 75 -56.82 19.33 -12.88
CA ASN A 75 -57.55 19.76 -11.70
C ASN A 75 -56.53 20.12 -10.59
N PRO A 76 -56.43 21.39 -10.14
CA PRO A 76 -55.41 21.84 -9.20
C PRO A 76 -55.42 21.08 -7.86
N ILE A 77 -56.57 20.52 -7.49
CA ILE A 77 -56.73 19.68 -6.30
C ILE A 77 -55.94 18.37 -6.45
N LEU A 78 -55.99 17.75 -7.64
CA LEU A 78 -55.28 16.50 -7.91
C LEU A 78 -53.75 16.70 -7.87
N LEU A 79 -53.27 17.87 -8.35
CA LEU A 79 -51.86 18.24 -8.29
C LEU A 79 -51.36 18.38 -6.85
N SER A 80 -52.17 18.99 -5.98
CA SER A 80 -51.85 19.16 -4.57
C SER A 80 -51.78 17.83 -3.82
N ILE A 81 -52.71 16.90 -4.11
CA ILE A 81 -52.72 15.55 -3.52
C ILE A 81 -51.47 14.76 -3.95
N ILE A 82 -51.13 14.79 -5.25
CA ILE A 82 -49.93 14.11 -5.77
C ILE A 82 -48.66 14.72 -5.17
N GLY A 83 -48.58 16.05 -5.07
CA GLY A 83 -47.47 16.75 -4.41
C GLY A 83 -47.28 16.33 -2.96
N GLY A 84 -48.37 16.27 -2.17
CA GLY A 84 -48.33 15.83 -0.77
C GLY A 84 -47.84 14.39 -0.59
N ILE A 85 -48.27 13.47 -1.45
CA ILE A 85 -47.83 12.06 -1.42
C ILE A 85 -46.33 11.96 -1.74
N ILE A 86 -45.85 12.68 -2.76
CA ILE A 86 -44.42 12.70 -3.12
C ILE A 86 -43.57 13.21 -1.95
N THR A 87 -44.00 14.27 -1.26
CA THR A 87 -43.28 14.81 -0.08
C THR A 87 -43.19 13.80 1.06
N ILE A 88 -44.29 13.07 1.36
CA ILE A 88 -44.30 12.05 2.42
C ILE A 88 -43.37 10.88 2.06
N PHE A 89 -43.43 10.37 0.83
CA PHE A 89 -42.53 9.30 0.38
C PHE A 89 -41.06 9.74 0.38
N THR A 90 -40.78 10.97 -0.08
CA THR A 90 -39.43 11.53 -0.07
C THR A 90 -38.89 11.65 1.36
N GLY A 91 -39.71 12.09 2.33
CA GLY A 91 -39.35 12.15 3.74
C GLY A 91 -39.10 10.77 4.38
N LEU A 92 -39.89 9.75 4.04
CA LEU A 92 -39.69 8.38 4.50
C LEU A 92 -38.40 7.77 3.93
N ILE A 93 -38.12 8.01 2.65
CA ILE A 93 -36.89 7.56 1.99
C ILE A 93 -35.67 8.24 2.62
N LEU A 94 -35.67 9.57 2.77
CA LEU A 94 -34.60 10.33 3.42
C LEU A 94 -34.31 9.84 4.84
N LYS A 95 -35.36 9.66 5.66
CA LYS A 95 -35.22 9.14 7.03
C LYS A 95 -34.62 7.73 7.06
N HIS A 96 -34.98 6.86 6.11
CA HIS A 96 -34.40 5.53 6.00
C HIS A 96 -32.91 5.58 5.62
N TYR A 97 -32.53 6.47 4.69
CA TYR A 97 -31.13 6.67 4.30
C TYR A 97 -30.29 7.31 5.40
N GLU A 98 -30.82 8.30 6.13
CA GLU A 98 -30.14 8.90 7.28
C GLU A 98 -29.89 7.89 8.40
N ASN A 99 -30.86 7.01 8.68
CA ASN A 99 -30.71 5.97 9.69
C ASN A 99 -29.67 4.92 9.28
N ASN A 100 -29.64 4.52 8.00
CA ASN A 100 -28.62 3.60 7.48
C ASN A 100 -27.22 4.26 7.45
N ALA A 101 -27.13 5.54 7.12
CA ALA A 101 -25.87 6.28 7.17
C ALA A 101 -25.37 6.44 8.62
N ALA A 102 -26.26 6.71 9.58
CA ALA A 102 -25.93 6.76 10.99
C ALA A 102 -25.44 5.41 11.51
N LEU A 103 -26.14 4.32 11.18
CA LEU A 103 -25.75 2.95 11.53
C LEU A 103 -24.38 2.57 10.93
N LEU A 104 -24.14 2.90 9.65
CA LEU A 104 -22.85 2.68 9.00
C LEU A 104 -21.72 3.50 9.65
N LEU A 105 -22.03 4.71 10.10
CA LEU A 105 -21.04 5.58 10.75
C LEU A 105 -20.73 5.12 12.18
N GLU A 106 -21.73 4.58 12.88
CA GLU A 106 -21.56 3.94 14.19
C GLU A 106 -20.73 2.65 14.08
N ASP A 107 -20.99 1.81 13.08
CA ASP A 107 -20.21 0.60 12.80
C ASP A 107 -18.74 0.93 12.47
N LYS A 108 -18.50 1.94 11.62
CA LYS A 108 -17.12 2.43 11.35
C LYS A 108 -16.43 3.02 12.57
N LYS A 109 -17.17 3.70 13.45
CA LYS A 109 -16.62 4.22 14.72
C LYS A 109 -16.26 3.08 15.66
N SER A 110 -17.11 2.05 15.74
CA SER A 110 -16.85 0.82 16.50
C SER A 110 -15.58 0.13 15.99
N GLN A 111 -15.48 -0.11 14.67
CA GLN A 111 -14.29 -0.70 14.05
C GLN A 111 -13.03 0.14 14.31
N SER A 112 -13.13 1.47 14.21
CA SER A 112 -11.99 2.36 14.50
C SER A 112 -11.57 2.31 15.96
N ALA A 113 -12.51 2.27 16.91
CA ALA A 113 -12.23 2.15 18.33
C ALA A 113 -11.53 0.81 18.66
N LEU A 114 -11.98 -0.29 18.05
CA LEU A 114 -11.35 -1.60 18.17
C LEU A 114 -9.93 -1.61 17.60
N LEU A 115 -9.68 -0.95 16.47
CA LEU A 115 -8.33 -0.81 15.90
C LEU A 115 -7.41 0.04 16.78
N VAL A 116 -7.92 1.10 17.41
CA VAL A 116 -7.15 1.90 18.38
C VAL A 116 -6.80 1.06 19.59
N GLN A 117 -7.75 0.31 20.14
CA GLN A 117 -7.50 -0.59 21.26
C GLN A 117 -6.48 -1.68 20.90
N ALA A 118 -6.54 -2.21 19.67
CA ALA A 118 -5.54 -3.12 19.14
C ALA A 118 -4.15 -2.46 19.11
N ALA A 119 -4.05 -1.23 18.59
CA ALA A 119 -2.79 -0.48 18.51
C ALA A 119 -2.19 -0.11 19.87
N GLU A 120 -3.01 -0.02 20.92
CA GLU A 120 -2.57 0.24 22.30
C GLU A 120 -2.00 -1.00 23.00
N THR A 121 -2.18 -2.20 22.43
CA THR A 121 -1.58 -3.41 23.00
C THR A 121 -0.05 -3.32 22.93
N LYS A 122 0.61 -3.51 24.09
CA LYS A 122 2.07 -3.42 24.19
C LYS A 122 2.77 -4.62 23.55
N ASN A 123 2.08 -5.74 23.47
CA ASN A 123 2.59 -7.00 22.94
C ASN A 123 2.01 -7.26 21.55
N TYR A 124 2.89 -7.55 20.60
CA TYR A 124 2.51 -7.83 19.22
C TYR A 124 1.70 -9.12 19.08
N ASP A 125 1.99 -10.14 19.88
CA ASP A 125 1.22 -11.39 19.83
C ASP A 125 -0.23 -11.14 20.23
N ASP A 126 -0.45 -10.30 21.24
CA ASP A 126 -1.78 -9.90 21.69
C ASP A 126 -2.51 -9.09 20.60
N PHE A 127 -1.80 -8.16 19.93
CA PHE A 127 -2.33 -7.42 18.78
C PHE A 127 -2.80 -8.35 17.66
N VAL A 128 -1.96 -9.32 17.28
CA VAL A 128 -2.24 -10.25 16.19
C VAL A 128 -3.39 -11.18 16.53
N ASN A 129 -3.42 -11.71 17.75
CA ASN A 129 -4.51 -12.57 18.21
C ASN A 129 -5.84 -11.81 18.24
N LEU A 130 -5.80 -10.51 18.57
CA LEU A 130 -6.97 -9.65 18.57
C LEU A 130 -7.44 -9.29 17.16
N LEU A 131 -6.53 -9.07 16.20
CA LEU A 131 -6.87 -8.95 14.77
C LEU A 131 -7.49 -10.23 14.22
N ASP A 132 -6.96 -11.39 14.59
CA ASP A 132 -7.45 -12.70 14.16
C ASP A 132 -8.86 -12.97 14.73
N ALA A 133 -9.08 -12.60 15.99
CA ALA A 133 -10.40 -12.66 16.63
C ALA A 133 -11.42 -11.72 15.95
N PHE A 134 -11.01 -10.52 15.55
CA PHE A 134 -11.88 -9.59 14.82
C PHE A 134 -12.21 -10.04 13.41
N SER A 135 -11.22 -10.62 12.71
CA SER A 135 -11.44 -11.21 11.38
C SER A 135 -12.38 -12.41 11.46
N SER A 136 -12.11 -13.34 12.38
CA SER A 136 -12.94 -14.53 12.62
C SER A 136 -14.36 -14.18 13.08
N GLY A 137 -14.52 -13.08 13.82
CA GLY A 137 -15.82 -12.56 14.27
C GLY A 137 -16.59 -11.78 13.20
N GLY A 138 -16.01 -11.56 12.00
CA GLY A 138 -16.64 -10.81 10.92
C GLY A 138 -16.69 -9.29 11.15
N PHE A 139 -15.93 -8.75 12.12
CA PHE A 139 -15.87 -7.31 12.40
C PHE A 139 -14.99 -6.56 11.41
N ILE A 140 -13.99 -7.24 10.83
CA ILE A 140 -13.07 -6.67 9.85
C ILE A 140 -12.82 -7.73 8.77
N GLU A 141 -12.96 -7.35 7.51
CA GLU A 141 -12.59 -8.21 6.39
C GLU A 141 -11.10 -8.00 6.08
N ILE A 142 -10.23 -8.73 6.78
CA ILE A 142 -8.80 -8.78 6.48
C ILE A 142 -8.51 -10.13 5.85
N ASP A 143 -7.93 -10.12 4.65
CA ASP A 143 -7.47 -11.35 4.03
C ASP A 143 -6.46 -12.07 4.94
N SER A 144 -6.73 -13.35 5.21
CA SER A 144 -5.87 -14.24 5.99
C SER A 144 -4.40 -14.17 5.55
N THR A 145 -4.15 -14.05 4.24
CA THR A 145 -2.79 -13.96 3.69
C THR A 145 -2.07 -12.68 4.16
N THR A 146 -2.80 -11.58 4.30
CA THR A 146 -2.26 -10.30 4.76
C THR A 146 -1.83 -10.40 6.23
N ILE A 147 -2.64 -11.04 7.07
CA ILE A 147 -2.30 -11.26 8.49
C ILE A 147 -1.05 -12.14 8.59
N GLU A 148 -0.96 -13.24 7.85
CA GLU A 148 0.22 -14.10 7.84
C GLU A 148 1.49 -13.38 7.38
N ASP A 149 1.40 -12.57 6.33
CA ASP A 149 2.51 -11.75 5.84
C ASP A 149 2.96 -10.72 6.88
N PHE A 150 2.02 -10.11 7.61
CA PHE A 150 2.35 -9.24 8.74
C PHE A 150 3.10 -9.99 9.84
N LYS A 151 2.60 -11.15 10.28
CA LYS A 151 3.27 -12.00 11.30
C LYS A 151 4.70 -12.33 10.85
N LYS A 152 4.85 -12.80 9.60
CA LYS A 152 6.14 -13.17 9.02
C LYS A 152 7.11 -11.99 8.93
N LYS A 153 6.63 -10.81 8.51
CA LYS A 153 7.45 -9.60 8.43
C LYS A 153 7.92 -9.14 9.80
N ARG A 154 7.05 -9.22 10.82
CA ARG A 154 7.41 -8.88 12.20
C ARG A 154 8.45 -9.85 12.77
N LEU A 155 8.21 -11.16 12.69
CA LEU A 155 9.15 -12.17 13.17
C LEU A 155 10.55 -11.99 12.56
N ARG A 156 10.62 -11.68 11.25
CA ARG A 156 11.87 -11.33 10.58
C ARG A 156 12.51 -10.06 11.13
N SER A 157 11.72 -9.04 11.44
CA SER A 157 12.19 -7.78 12.03
C SER A 157 12.74 -8.00 13.43
N ASP A 158 12.03 -8.74 14.28
CA ASP A 158 12.44 -9.01 15.66
C ASP A 158 13.70 -9.88 15.69
N PHE A 159 13.76 -10.90 14.82
CA PHE A 159 14.96 -11.70 14.60
C PHE A 159 16.15 -10.84 14.15
N LYS A 160 15.95 -9.95 13.16
CA LYS A 160 17.01 -9.05 12.67
C LYS A 160 17.46 -8.07 13.75
N ALA A 161 16.55 -7.57 14.59
CA ALA A 161 16.88 -6.70 15.72
C ALA A 161 17.73 -7.43 16.77
N GLN A 162 17.36 -8.67 17.12
CA GLN A 162 18.12 -9.51 18.05
C GLN A 162 19.50 -9.85 17.50
N GLN A 163 19.59 -10.26 16.23
CA GLN A 163 20.87 -10.52 15.55
C GLN A 163 21.77 -9.27 15.56
N THR A 164 21.21 -8.10 15.22
CA THR A 164 21.93 -6.82 15.23
C THR A 164 22.49 -6.50 16.60
N ARG A 165 21.69 -6.69 17.67
CA ARG A 165 22.11 -6.49 19.05
C ARG A 165 23.29 -7.39 19.42
N LEU A 166 23.19 -8.69 19.13
CA LEU A 166 24.24 -9.68 19.44
C LEU A 166 25.53 -9.39 18.66
N TYR A 167 25.41 -8.96 17.41
CA TYR A 167 26.55 -8.57 16.57
C TYR A 167 27.28 -7.32 17.10
N TYR A 168 26.54 -6.32 17.59
CA TYR A 168 27.16 -5.15 18.24
C TYR A 168 27.90 -5.54 19.51
N GLU A 169 27.29 -6.37 20.34
CA GLU A 169 27.92 -6.85 21.57
C GLU A 169 29.18 -7.66 21.27
N THR A 170 29.10 -8.58 20.31
CA THR A 170 30.24 -9.38 19.85
C THR A 170 31.38 -8.50 19.36
N THR A 171 31.08 -7.49 18.55
CA THR A 171 32.09 -6.54 18.05
C THR A 171 32.74 -5.77 19.21
N SER A 172 31.95 -5.38 20.22
CA SER A 172 32.45 -4.69 21.42
C SER A 172 33.40 -5.59 22.23
N VAL A 173 32.98 -6.83 22.52
CA VAL A 173 33.77 -7.82 23.26
C VAL A 173 35.06 -8.16 22.52
N VAL A 174 34.98 -8.46 21.23
CA VAL A 174 36.14 -8.78 20.39
C VAL A 174 37.11 -7.61 20.30
N SER A 175 36.61 -6.38 20.14
CA SER A 175 37.43 -5.17 20.14
C SER A 175 38.20 -5.02 21.45
N PHE A 176 37.51 -5.19 22.58
CA PHE A 176 38.13 -5.16 23.90
C PHE A 176 39.23 -6.22 24.06
N LEU A 177 38.93 -7.47 23.73
CA LEU A 177 39.90 -8.57 23.82
C LEU A 177 41.12 -8.36 22.91
N THR A 178 40.93 -7.69 21.78
CA THR A 178 41.98 -7.39 20.80
C THR A 178 42.96 -6.31 21.28
N VAL A 179 42.47 -5.30 22.00
CA VAL A 179 43.29 -4.15 22.43
C VAL A 179 43.87 -4.31 23.84
N SER A 180 43.25 -5.14 24.67
CA SER A 180 43.69 -5.37 26.05
C SER A 180 45.11 -5.92 26.14
N THR A 181 45.86 -5.40 27.11
CA THR A 181 47.23 -5.81 27.43
C THR A 181 47.33 -6.49 28.80
N ASP A 182 46.33 -6.36 29.66
CA ASP A 182 46.27 -7.00 30.97
C ASP A 182 45.34 -8.22 30.95
N PHE A 183 45.91 -9.36 30.57
CA PHE A 183 45.20 -10.63 30.44
C PHE A 183 44.79 -11.26 31.78
N LYS A 184 45.35 -10.80 32.90
CA LYS A 184 45.05 -11.31 34.24
C LYS A 184 43.97 -10.49 34.95
N SER A 185 43.62 -9.32 34.40
CA SER A 185 42.53 -8.51 34.94
C SER A 185 41.22 -9.30 34.96
N GLU A 186 40.43 -9.09 36.02
CA GLU A 186 39.09 -9.66 36.15
C GLU A 186 38.21 -9.30 34.95
N LEU A 187 38.29 -8.05 34.48
CA LEU A 187 37.55 -7.57 33.33
C LEU A 187 37.92 -8.32 32.04
N PHE A 188 39.19 -8.67 31.83
CA PHE A 188 39.59 -9.48 30.67
C PHE A 188 38.97 -10.88 30.73
N GLN A 189 39.01 -11.52 31.90
CA GLN A 189 38.43 -12.84 32.10
C GLN A 189 36.90 -12.82 31.93
N GLU A 190 36.22 -11.78 32.42
CA GLU A 190 34.79 -11.55 32.18
C GLU A 190 34.48 -11.44 30.69
N LYS A 191 35.23 -10.63 29.94
CA LYS A 191 35.02 -10.47 28.49
C LYS A 191 35.37 -11.72 27.70
N LEU A 192 36.36 -12.49 28.14
CA LEU A 192 36.70 -13.77 27.54
C LEU A 192 35.58 -14.79 27.75
N ALA A 193 35.04 -14.89 28.96
CA ALA A 193 33.88 -15.73 29.25
C ALA A 193 32.66 -15.31 28.41
N ARG A 194 32.40 -14.00 28.31
CA ARG A 194 31.31 -13.45 27.49
C ARG A 194 31.47 -13.76 26.01
N PHE A 195 32.70 -13.70 25.48
CA PHE A 195 32.98 -14.10 24.09
C PHE A 195 32.56 -15.56 23.83
N TRP A 196 32.92 -16.48 24.73
CA TRP A 196 32.56 -17.89 24.59
C TRP A 196 31.06 -18.13 24.77
N GLN A 197 30.40 -17.42 25.67
CA GLN A 197 28.95 -17.47 25.82
C GLN A 197 28.24 -17.00 24.55
N LEU A 198 28.70 -15.89 23.96
CA LEU A 198 28.15 -15.38 22.70
C LEU A 198 28.30 -16.43 21.60
N TYR A 199 29.48 -17.03 21.45
CA TYR A 199 29.76 -18.04 20.44
C TYR A 199 28.92 -19.32 20.63
N TRP A 200 29.01 -19.98 21.78
CA TRP A 200 28.39 -21.29 21.98
C TRP A 200 26.88 -21.27 22.20
N VAL A 201 26.33 -20.13 22.63
CA VAL A 201 24.91 -20.04 23.04
C VAL A 201 24.16 -19.07 22.14
N GLU A 202 24.49 -17.78 22.19
CA GLU A 202 23.60 -16.73 21.67
C GLU A 202 23.68 -16.55 20.16
N LEU A 203 24.88 -16.66 19.57
CA LEU A 203 25.09 -16.52 18.14
C LEU A 203 24.78 -17.80 17.35
N SER A 204 24.88 -18.98 17.98
CA SER A 204 24.65 -20.27 17.33
C SER A 204 23.29 -20.38 16.61
N ALA A 205 22.29 -19.62 17.05
CA ALA A 205 20.94 -19.61 16.47
C ALA A 205 20.73 -18.54 15.39
N VAL A 206 21.62 -17.54 15.29
CA VAL A 206 21.39 -16.33 14.47
C VAL A 206 22.52 -15.99 13.51
N GLU A 207 23.67 -16.64 13.60
CA GLU A 207 24.84 -16.26 12.83
C GLU A 207 24.85 -16.83 11.41
N SER A 208 25.65 -16.18 10.56
CA SER A 208 26.01 -16.72 9.25
C SER A 208 27.26 -17.60 9.37
N GLU A 209 27.39 -18.57 8.49
CA GLU A 209 28.57 -19.46 8.44
C GLU A 209 29.88 -18.66 8.37
N GLU A 210 29.90 -17.52 7.68
CA GLU A 210 31.10 -16.68 7.60
C GLU A 210 31.46 -15.99 8.93
N VAL A 211 30.46 -15.71 9.78
CA VAL A 211 30.66 -15.17 11.14
C VAL A 211 31.19 -16.26 12.06
N GLU A 212 30.60 -17.46 12.03
CA GLU A 212 31.05 -18.63 12.80
C GLU A 212 32.53 -18.93 12.51
N ILE A 213 32.90 -19.06 11.23
CA ILE A 213 34.29 -19.32 10.82
C ILE A 213 35.23 -18.24 11.35
N ALA A 214 34.82 -16.96 11.30
CA ALA A 214 35.62 -15.86 11.80
C ALA A 214 35.79 -15.93 13.33
N MET A 215 34.71 -16.21 14.06
CA MET A 215 34.68 -16.39 15.52
C MET A 215 35.59 -17.53 15.97
N VAL A 216 35.48 -18.71 15.35
CA VAL A 216 36.36 -19.86 15.59
C VAL A 216 37.83 -19.48 15.36
N SER A 217 38.10 -18.81 14.24
CA SER A 217 39.48 -18.43 13.90
C SER A 217 40.09 -17.43 14.89
N PHE A 218 39.27 -16.59 15.54
CA PHE A 218 39.70 -15.69 16.60
C PHE A 218 39.86 -16.43 17.93
N GLY A 219 38.92 -17.31 18.28
CA GLY A 219 38.96 -18.17 19.46
C GLY A 219 40.22 -19.03 19.50
N ASN A 220 40.61 -19.62 18.37
CA ASN A 220 41.86 -20.38 18.26
C ASN A 220 43.11 -19.55 18.63
N VAL A 221 43.13 -18.26 18.29
CA VAL A 221 44.25 -17.36 18.66
C VAL A 221 44.22 -17.06 20.16
N LEU A 222 43.04 -16.90 20.75
CA LEU A 222 42.89 -16.73 22.20
C LEU A 222 43.34 -17.98 22.96
N GLU A 223 43.01 -19.18 22.49
CA GLU A 223 43.50 -20.42 23.08
C GLU A 223 45.01 -20.60 22.94
N GLU A 224 45.59 -20.22 21.80
CA GLU A 224 47.06 -20.20 21.61
C GLU A 224 47.73 -19.25 22.62
N LEU A 225 47.12 -18.09 22.89
CA LEU A 225 47.58 -17.14 23.90
C LEU A 225 47.51 -17.72 25.31
N ASP A 226 46.39 -18.36 25.67
CA ASP A 226 46.15 -18.93 26.99
C ASP A 226 47.11 -20.11 27.29
N LYS A 227 47.29 -21.03 26.33
CA LYS A 227 48.28 -22.13 26.42
C LYS A 227 49.71 -21.62 26.65
N GLY A 228 50.05 -20.47 26.08
CA GLY A 228 51.34 -19.81 26.27
C GLY A 228 51.46 -19.01 27.58
N ASN A 229 50.45 -19.06 28.47
CA ASN A 229 50.32 -18.16 29.62
C ASN A 229 50.55 -16.69 29.23
N TYR A 230 50.05 -16.29 28.06
CA TYR A 230 50.16 -14.95 27.48
C TYR A 230 51.58 -14.46 27.19
N LYS A 231 52.62 -15.29 27.37
CA LYS A 231 54.02 -14.91 27.10
C LYS A 231 54.28 -14.61 25.62
N ASN A 232 53.52 -15.26 24.73
CA ASN A 232 53.64 -15.12 23.28
C ASN A 232 52.85 -13.94 22.70
N TYR A 233 52.30 -13.07 23.55
CA TYR A 233 51.42 -11.99 23.09
C TYR A 233 52.06 -11.09 22.03
N SER A 234 53.33 -10.72 22.18
CA SER A 234 54.03 -9.87 21.20
C SER A 234 53.98 -10.46 19.77
N GLN A 235 54.12 -11.78 19.65
CA GLN A 235 54.08 -12.49 18.36
C GLN A 235 52.65 -12.62 17.83
N LEU A 236 51.69 -12.94 18.71
CA LEU A 236 50.30 -13.22 18.33
C LEU A 236 49.43 -11.96 18.21
N LYS A 237 49.87 -10.81 18.71
CA LYS A 237 49.12 -9.54 18.71
C LYS A 237 48.64 -9.14 17.32
N HIS A 238 49.49 -9.29 16.30
CA HIS A 238 49.11 -8.96 14.92
C HIS A 238 48.06 -9.92 14.37
N LYS A 239 48.20 -11.23 14.66
CA LYS A 239 47.23 -12.27 14.29
C LYS A 239 45.88 -12.02 14.97
N LEU A 240 45.88 -11.73 16.27
CA LEU A 240 44.67 -11.42 17.04
C LEU A 240 43.94 -10.20 16.47
N ARG A 241 44.66 -9.10 16.19
CA ARG A 241 44.09 -7.90 15.56
C ARG A 241 43.50 -8.17 14.18
N ALA A 242 44.22 -8.92 13.33
CA ALA A 242 43.74 -9.26 12.01
C ALA A 242 42.45 -10.09 12.07
N LYS A 243 42.38 -11.06 12.99
CA LYS A 243 41.18 -11.90 13.19
C LYS A 243 40.02 -11.11 13.80
N GLY A 244 40.28 -10.24 14.78
CA GLY A 244 39.25 -9.37 15.36
C GLY A 244 38.65 -8.41 14.32
N LEU A 245 39.49 -7.83 13.46
CA LEU A 245 39.03 -7.01 12.33
C LEU A 245 38.20 -7.82 11.33
N LYS A 246 38.60 -9.07 11.05
CA LYS A 246 37.85 -9.95 10.15
C LYS A 246 36.43 -10.21 10.67
N ILE A 247 36.25 -10.45 11.97
CA ILE A 247 34.92 -10.59 12.60
C ILE A 247 34.08 -9.35 12.34
N ALA A 248 34.60 -8.16 12.62
CA ALA A 248 33.86 -6.91 12.38
C ALA A 248 33.47 -6.73 10.90
N GLN A 249 34.34 -7.12 9.97
CA GLN A 249 34.06 -7.06 8.53
C GLN A 249 32.95 -8.03 8.11
N VAL A 250 32.99 -9.29 8.58
CA VAL A 250 31.97 -10.29 8.21
C VAL A 250 30.62 -9.98 8.87
N ILE A 251 30.61 -9.49 10.11
CA ILE A 251 29.39 -8.99 10.78
C ILE A 251 28.78 -7.85 9.97
N LYS A 252 29.58 -6.86 9.57
CA LYS A 252 29.11 -5.74 8.74
C LYS A 252 28.54 -6.23 7.41
N ALA A 253 29.17 -7.22 6.78
CA ALA A 253 28.67 -7.82 5.54
C ALA A 253 27.35 -8.58 5.76
N SER A 254 27.22 -9.32 6.86
CA SER A 254 26.01 -10.08 7.22
C SER A 254 24.80 -9.18 7.47
N LEU A 255 24.99 -7.98 8.04
CA LEU A 255 23.88 -7.04 8.30
C LEU A 255 23.29 -6.42 7.03
N ASN A 256 24.08 -6.35 5.96
CA ASN A 256 23.70 -5.76 4.67
C ASN A 256 23.06 -6.77 3.70
N LYS A 257 23.05 -8.07 4.03
CA LYS A 257 22.27 -9.08 3.31
C LYS A 257 20.80 -9.01 3.74
#